data_AF-A0AAE2JIT2-F1
#
_entry.id   AF-A0AAE2JIT2-F1
#
_cell.length_a   1.000
_cell.length_b   1.000
_cell.length_c   1.000
_cell.angle_alpha   90.00
_cell.angle_beta   90.00
_cell.angle_gamma   90.00
#
_symmetry.space_group_name_H-M   'P 1'
#
loop_
_entity.id
_entity.type
_entity.pdbx_description
1 polymer ?
#
loop_
_entity_poly.entity_id
_entity_poly.type
_entity_poly.pdbx_seq_one_letter_code
_entity_poly.pdbx_strand_id
1 'polypeptide(L)'
;MRNKLTFSSMLLLFSCSNINAGILLDAEICEVSMDNNSEKLQLSPPCSLVKTENGKKNFFQFNESKIYIISGAPAKLEKLKRWSVKESDRCSLEYQAVIVVSNKFSLSKLKDKGLVCPDIGLDEKFYQQFVQY
;
A
#
# COMPACT_ATOMS: atom_id res chain seq x y z
N MET A 1 63.22 4.80 28.53
CA MET A 1 61.89 4.15 28.71
C MET A 1 60.90 4.84 27.78
N ARG A 2 60.18 4.06 26.97
CA ARG A 2 59.27 4.49 25.89
C ARG A 2 57.94 4.98 26.48
N ASN A 3 57.56 6.24 26.29
CA ASN A 3 56.18 6.67 26.42
C ASN A 3 55.47 6.43 25.08
N LYS A 4 54.55 5.46 25.06
CA LYS A 4 53.69 5.16 23.90
C LYS A 4 52.49 6.11 23.91
N LEU A 5 52.35 6.88 22.85
CA LEU A 5 51.12 7.60 22.50
C LEU A 5 50.01 6.59 22.17
N THR A 6 48.90 6.67 22.89
CA THR A 6 47.67 5.94 22.57
C THR A 6 46.82 6.81 21.63
N PHE A 7 46.78 6.47 20.35
CA PHE A 7 45.78 6.99 19.41
C PHE A 7 44.44 6.30 19.69
N SER A 8 43.46 7.06 20.18
CA SER A 8 42.08 6.60 20.34
C SER A 8 41.36 6.75 19.00
N SER A 9 41.21 5.65 18.26
CA SER A 9 40.38 5.60 17.05
C SER A 9 38.91 5.69 17.43
N MET A 10 38.34 6.88 17.29
CA MET A 10 36.90 7.12 17.43
C MET A 10 36.20 6.59 16.17
N LEU A 11 35.72 5.34 16.23
CA LEU A 11 34.84 4.77 15.21
C LEU A 11 33.47 5.45 15.29
N LEU A 12 33.21 6.37 14.37
CA LEU A 12 31.87 6.89 14.11
C LEU A 12 31.08 5.82 13.34
N LEU A 13 30.31 5.03 14.07
CA LEU A 13 29.29 4.16 13.49
C LEU A 13 28.15 5.05 13.00
N PHE A 14 28.12 5.33 11.70
CA PHE A 14 26.91 5.81 11.03
C PHE A 14 25.88 4.69 11.07
N SER A 15 25.04 4.68 12.10
CA SER A 15 23.83 3.87 12.11
C SER A 15 22.91 4.38 11.00
N CYS A 16 22.89 3.70 9.86
CA CYS A 16 21.84 3.86 8.86
C CYS A 16 20.51 3.58 9.56
N SER A 17 19.77 4.63 9.88
CA SER A 17 18.38 4.50 10.28
C SER A 17 17.62 3.92 9.08
N ASN A 18 17.32 2.62 9.14
CA ASN A 18 16.27 2.00 8.33
C ASN A 18 14.94 2.58 8.82
N ILE A 19 14.66 3.83 8.45
CA ILE A 19 13.33 4.40 8.57
C ILE A 19 12.45 3.52 7.69
N ASN A 20 11.57 2.78 8.34
CA ASN A 20 10.60 1.90 7.71
C ASN A 20 9.65 2.80 6.90
N ALA A 21 10.03 3.17 5.68
CA ALA A 21 9.22 4.06 4.86
C ALA A 21 7.84 3.44 4.65
N GLY A 22 6.84 4.16 5.13
CA GLY A 22 5.42 3.88 5.00
C GLY A 22 4.76 5.11 4.37
N ILE A 23 3.62 4.90 3.73
CA ILE A 23 2.82 5.99 3.18
C ILE A 23 1.75 6.42 4.17
N LEU A 24 1.40 7.70 4.14
CA LEU A 24 0.18 8.22 4.76
C LEU A 24 -0.85 8.44 3.65
N LEU A 25 -2.09 8.03 3.88
CA LEU A 25 -3.20 8.23 2.96
C LEU A 25 -4.20 9.22 3.57
N ASP A 26 -4.41 10.34 2.90
CA ASP A 26 -5.60 11.15 3.10
C ASP A 26 -6.74 10.53 2.27
N ALA A 27 -7.67 9.89 2.97
CA ALA A 27 -8.77 9.17 2.35
C ALA A 27 -9.82 10.08 1.71
N GLU A 28 -9.96 11.33 2.17
CA GLU A 28 -11.02 12.23 1.71
C GLU A 28 -10.67 12.89 0.39
N ILE A 29 -9.39 13.19 0.17
CA ILE A 29 -8.91 13.78 -1.09
C ILE A 29 -8.09 12.81 -1.94
N CYS A 30 -7.93 11.56 -1.48
CA CYS A 30 -7.14 10.53 -2.15
C CYS A 30 -5.71 10.99 -2.42
N GLU A 31 -5.03 11.53 -1.41
CA GLU A 31 -3.63 11.97 -1.51
C GLU A 31 -2.75 11.03 -0.70
N VAL A 32 -1.62 10.62 -1.28
CA VAL A 32 -0.60 9.87 -0.57
C VAL A 32 0.61 10.74 -0.31
N SER A 33 1.16 10.62 0.89
CA SER A 33 2.36 11.34 1.28
C SER A 33 3.39 10.40 1.89
N MET A 34 4.66 10.77 1.70
CA MET A 34 5.81 10.16 2.32
C MET A 34 6.88 11.24 2.51
N ASP A 35 7.26 11.46 3.76
CA ASP A 35 8.10 12.58 4.17
C ASP A 35 7.54 13.93 3.67
N ASN A 36 8.30 14.66 2.85
CA ASN A 36 7.91 15.97 2.32
C ASN A 36 7.29 15.91 0.90
N ASN A 37 7.06 14.71 0.37
CA ASN A 37 6.45 14.53 -0.96
C ASN A 37 5.01 14.04 -0.81
N SER A 38 4.09 14.66 -1.55
CA SER A 38 2.74 14.15 -1.71
C SER A 38 2.31 14.12 -3.17
N GLU A 39 1.48 13.15 -3.52
CA GLU A 39 0.86 13.05 -4.83
C GLU A 39 -0.61 12.66 -4.71
N LYS A 40 -1.44 13.30 -5.52
CA LYS A 40 -2.86 12.99 -5.61
C LYS A 40 -3.08 11.76 -6.49
N LEU A 41 -3.83 10.80 -5.97
CA LEU A 41 -4.24 9.62 -6.70
C LEU A 41 -5.32 9.97 -7.73
N GLN A 42 -5.37 9.20 -8.81
CA GLN A 42 -6.39 9.31 -9.86
C GLN A 42 -7.60 8.44 -9.51
N LEU A 43 -8.12 8.57 -8.29
CA LEU A 43 -9.21 7.77 -7.75
C LEU A 43 -10.35 8.65 -7.29
N SER A 44 -11.57 8.14 -7.38
CA SER A 44 -12.73 8.77 -6.77
C SER A 44 -12.67 8.64 -5.24
N PRO A 45 -12.82 9.72 -4.45
CA PRO A 45 -12.89 9.62 -2.99
C PRO A 45 -14.25 9.10 -2.48
N PRO A 46 -14.31 8.47 -1.28
CA PRO A 46 -13.19 8.25 -0.36
C PRO A 46 -12.29 7.07 -0.76
N CYS A 47 -11.00 7.21 -0.53
CA CYS A 47 -10.01 6.16 -0.79
C CYS A 47 -9.80 5.25 0.43
N SER A 48 -9.28 4.04 0.19
CA SER A 48 -8.96 3.10 1.26
C SER A 48 -7.75 2.23 0.92
N LEU A 49 -6.91 1.97 1.92
CA LEU A 49 -5.83 0.99 1.82
C LEU A 49 -6.43 -0.41 1.73
N VAL A 50 -5.95 -1.18 0.77
CA VAL A 50 -6.32 -2.58 0.59
C VAL A 50 -5.37 -3.44 1.40
N LYS A 51 -5.95 -4.25 2.28
CA LYS A 51 -5.21 -5.21 3.07
C LYS A 51 -4.81 -6.40 2.22
N THR A 52 -3.64 -6.94 2.53
CA THR A 52 -3.02 -8.09 1.90
C THR A 52 -2.81 -9.17 2.97
N GLU A 53 -2.49 -10.39 2.53
CA GLU A 53 -2.22 -11.55 3.41
C GLU A 53 -3.36 -11.80 4.42
N ASN A 54 -4.61 -11.87 3.94
CA ASN A 54 -5.81 -12.08 4.77
C ASN A 54 -5.96 -11.05 5.89
N GLY A 55 -5.71 -9.76 5.60
CA GLY A 55 -5.91 -8.68 6.56
C GLY A 55 -4.71 -8.35 7.43
N LYS A 56 -3.57 -9.03 7.27
CA LYS A 56 -2.39 -8.89 8.15
C LYS A 56 -1.47 -7.73 7.77
N LYS A 57 -1.45 -7.35 6.49
CA LYS A 57 -0.58 -6.30 5.96
C LYS A 57 -1.35 -5.33 5.10
N ASN A 58 -0.76 -4.17 4.83
CA ASN A 58 -1.33 -3.14 3.97
C ASN A 58 -0.58 -2.99 2.64
N PHE A 59 0.37 -3.90 2.36
CA PHE A 59 1.21 -3.86 1.17
C PHE A 59 1.68 -5.27 0.77
N PHE A 60 2.03 -5.43 -0.50
CA PHE A 60 2.81 -6.55 -0.98
C PHE A 60 4.30 -6.19 -0.94
N GLN A 61 5.16 -7.12 -0.51
CA GLN A 61 6.61 -6.94 -0.51
C GLN A 61 7.23 -7.80 -1.61
N PHE A 62 8.01 -7.18 -2.49
CA PHE A 62 8.84 -7.86 -3.50
C PHE A 62 10.25 -7.30 -3.43
N ASN A 63 11.22 -8.10 -2.95
CA ASN A 63 12.58 -7.65 -2.66
C ASN A 63 12.56 -6.39 -1.77
N GLU A 64 13.18 -5.28 -2.18
CA GLU A 64 13.14 -3.99 -1.48
C GLU A 64 11.85 -3.16 -1.73
N SER A 65 10.98 -3.59 -2.65
CA SER A 65 9.80 -2.83 -3.05
C SER A 65 8.58 -3.13 -2.17
N LYS A 66 7.94 -2.07 -1.65
CA LYS A 66 6.61 -2.14 -1.00
C LYS A 66 5.55 -1.61 -1.95
N ILE A 67 4.51 -2.40 -2.20
CA ILE A 67 3.41 -2.03 -3.10
C ILE A 67 2.13 -1.92 -2.27
N TYR A 68 1.65 -0.71 -2.08
CA TYR A 68 0.36 -0.44 -1.45
C TYR A 68 -0.70 -0.34 -2.54
N ILE A 69 -1.82 -1.04 -2.37
CA ILE A 69 -2.97 -0.90 -3.27
C ILE A 69 -3.98 -0.01 -2.58
N ILE A 70 -4.40 1.06 -3.26
CA ILE A 70 -5.42 1.99 -2.79
C ILE A 70 -6.66 1.79 -3.66
N SER A 71 -7.79 1.51 -3.04
CA SER A 71 -9.10 1.50 -3.71
C SER A 71 -9.71 2.90 -3.68
N GLY A 72 -10.45 3.25 -4.73
CA GLY A 72 -11.32 4.42 -4.71
C GLY A 72 -12.63 4.17 -3.96
N ALA A 73 -13.60 5.04 -4.19
CA ALA A 73 -14.92 5.00 -3.60
C ALA A 73 -15.61 3.64 -3.83
N PRO A 74 -16.37 3.13 -2.85
CA PRO A 74 -17.15 1.91 -3.03
C PRO A 74 -18.13 2.05 -4.21
N ALA A 75 -18.15 1.04 -5.07
CA ALA A 75 -19.11 0.97 -6.16
C ALA A 75 -20.48 0.53 -5.62
N LYS A 76 -21.56 1.04 -6.24
CA LYS A 76 -22.92 0.58 -5.95
C LYS A 76 -23.02 -0.93 -6.18
N LEU A 77 -23.71 -1.64 -5.28
CA LEU A 77 -23.87 -3.11 -5.34
C LEU A 77 -24.43 -3.60 -6.68
N GLU A 78 -25.30 -2.81 -7.32
CA GLU A 78 -25.86 -3.10 -8.65
C GLU A 78 -24.79 -3.29 -9.74
N LYS A 79 -23.66 -2.58 -9.64
CA LYS A 79 -22.52 -2.71 -10.56
C LYS A 79 -21.65 -3.92 -10.22
N LEU A 80 -21.81 -4.50 -9.04
CA LEU A 80 -21.00 -5.59 -8.51
C LEU A 80 -21.66 -6.97 -8.59
N LYS A 81 -22.83 -7.08 -9.25
CA LYS A 81 -23.64 -8.32 -9.30
C LYS A 81 -22.90 -9.58 -9.80
N ARG A 82 -21.83 -9.43 -10.59
CA ARG A 82 -21.03 -10.57 -11.08
C ARG A 82 -20.08 -11.15 -10.02
N TRP A 83 -19.90 -10.45 -8.91
CA TRP A 83 -19.08 -10.88 -7.78
C TRP A 83 -19.98 -11.18 -6.59
N SER A 84 -19.62 -12.23 -5.84
CA SER A 84 -20.33 -12.64 -4.62
C SER A 84 -19.93 -11.75 -3.43
N VAL A 85 -20.23 -10.44 -3.52
CA VAL A 85 -19.91 -9.41 -2.52
C VAL A 85 -21.15 -8.73 -1.95
N LYS A 86 -21.00 -8.14 -0.78
CA LYS A 86 -22.02 -7.34 -0.09
C LYS A 86 -21.60 -5.87 -0.07
N GLU A 87 -22.56 -4.98 0.14
CA GLU A 87 -22.28 -3.54 0.30
C GLU A 87 -21.31 -3.26 1.45
N SER A 88 -21.39 -4.05 2.53
CA SER A 88 -20.48 -4.00 3.68
C SER A 88 -19.02 -4.30 3.33
N ASP A 89 -18.77 -4.98 2.21
CA ASP A 89 -17.41 -5.30 1.76
C ASP A 89 -16.70 -4.06 1.15
N ARG A 90 -17.45 -2.97 0.93
CA ARG A 90 -16.96 -1.66 0.47
C ARG A 90 -16.08 -1.72 -0.77
N CYS A 91 -16.36 -2.67 -1.66
CA CYS A 91 -15.54 -2.88 -2.84
C CYS A 91 -15.69 -1.76 -3.86
N SER A 92 -14.59 -1.41 -4.51
CA SER A 92 -14.51 -0.47 -5.61
C SER A 92 -14.22 -1.18 -6.92
N LEU A 93 -14.41 -0.44 -8.02
CA LEU A 93 -13.97 -0.82 -9.36
C LEU A 93 -12.77 -0.01 -9.82
N GLU A 94 -12.24 0.85 -8.95
CA GLU A 94 -11.09 1.72 -9.21
C GLU A 94 -10.02 1.43 -8.17
N TYR A 95 -8.80 1.20 -8.62
CA TYR A 95 -7.64 1.11 -7.74
C TYR A 95 -6.37 1.61 -8.41
N GLN A 96 -5.44 2.04 -7.57
CA GLN A 96 -4.12 2.49 -7.99
C GLN A 96 -3.08 1.96 -7.01
N ALA A 97 -1.91 1.59 -7.52
CA ALA A 97 -0.80 1.14 -6.71
C ALA A 97 0.15 2.30 -6.40
N VAL A 98 0.64 2.34 -5.17
CA VAL A 98 1.74 3.20 -4.72
C VAL A 98 2.94 2.29 -4.50
N ILE A 99 3.97 2.49 -5.30
CA ILE A 99 5.16 1.64 -5.35
C ILE A 99 6.29 2.38 -4.66
N VAL A 100 6.74 1.87 -3.51
CA VAL A 100 7.80 2.46 -2.69
C VAL A 100 9.08 1.66 -2.86
N VAL A 101 10.15 2.33 -3.28
CA VAL A 101 11.51 1.78 -3.44
C VAL A 101 12.50 2.79 -2.88
N SER A 102 13.38 2.36 -1.98
CA SER A 102 14.46 3.20 -1.42
C SER A 102 13.97 4.59 -0.93
N ASN A 103 12.88 4.60 -0.16
CA ASN A 103 12.25 5.82 0.38
C ASN A 103 11.82 6.84 -0.69
N LYS A 104 11.48 6.38 -1.89
CA LYS A 104 10.76 7.16 -2.90
C LYS A 104 9.52 6.38 -3.31
N PHE A 105 8.43 7.08 -3.61
CA PHE A 105 7.24 6.44 -4.14
C PHE A 105 6.98 6.87 -5.58
N SER A 106 6.22 6.05 -6.29
CA SER A 106 5.67 6.34 -7.60
C SER A 106 4.27 5.76 -7.69
N LEU A 107 3.44 6.32 -8.56
CA LEU A 107 2.08 5.86 -8.77
C LEU A 107 1.99 5.00 -10.03
N SER A 108 1.28 3.87 -9.94
CA SER A 108 0.89 3.13 -11.15
C SER A 108 -0.15 3.92 -11.95
N LYS A 109 -0.46 3.44 -13.15
CA LYS A 109 -1.69 3.86 -13.82
C LYS A 109 -2.92 3.46 -12.99
N LEU A 110 -3.99 4.26 -13.08
CA LEU A 110 -5.32 3.87 -12.63
C LEU A 110 -5.73 2.54 -13.30
N LYS A 111 -6.29 1.65 -12.50
CA LYS A 111 -6.99 0.45 -12.97
C LYS A 111 -8.47 0.64 -12.70
N ASP A 112 -9.27 0.46 -13.75
CA ASP A 112 -10.72 0.46 -13.68
C ASP A 112 -11.29 -0.94 -13.95
N LYS A 113 -12.55 -1.16 -13.55
CA LYS A 113 -13.39 -2.36 -13.83
C LYS A 113 -12.96 -3.68 -13.16
N GLY A 114 -11.82 -3.73 -12.48
CA GLY A 114 -11.44 -4.86 -11.61
C GLY A 114 -12.00 -4.70 -10.20
N LEU A 115 -12.43 -5.79 -9.55
CA LEU A 115 -12.95 -5.68 -8.18
C LEU A 115 -11.79 -5.57 -7.20
N VAL A 116 -11.85 -4.55 -6.37
CA VAL A 116 -10.93 -4.36 -5.25
C VAL A 116 -11.71 -4.10 -3.97
N CYS A 117 -11.39 -4.79 -2.90
CA CYS A 117 -12.09 -4.65 -1.63
C CYS A 117 -11.08 -4.36 -0.52
N PRO A 118 -11.26 -3.31 0.30
CA PRO A 118 -10.27 -2.93 1.32
C PRO A 118 -9.86 -4.06 2.26
N ASP A 119 -10.80 -4.89 2.70
CA ASP A 119 -10.51 -5.97 3.67
C ASP A 119 -10.34 -7.35 3.04
N ILE A 120 -10.57 -7.48 1.73
CA ILE A 120 -10.59 -8.79 1.04
C ILE A 120 -9.56 -8.88 -0.08
N GLY A 121 -9.01 -7.76 -0.57
CA GLY A 121 -8.02 -7.79 -1.65
C GLY A 121 -8.61 -7.68 -3.06
N LEU A 122 -7.91 -8.25 -4.05
CA LEU A 122 -8.17 -8.08 -5.48
C LEU A 122 -8.85 -9.32 -6.07
N ASP A 123 -10.07 -9.18 -6.59
CA ASP A 123 -10.87 -10.25 -7.20
C ASP A 123 -11.00 -11.56 -6.36
N GLU A 124 -10.51 -11.58 -5.11
CA GLU A 124 -10.44 -12.77 -4.26
C GLU A 124 -11.84 -13.32 -3.97
N LYS A 125 -12.86 -12.45 -3.86
CA LYS A 125 -14.26 -12.89 -3.69
C LYS A 125 -14.79 -13.68 -4.88
N PHE A 126 -14.39 -13.33 -6.10
CA PHE A 126 -14.77 -14.10 -7.27
C PHE A 126 -14.10 -15.48 -7.27
N TYR A 127 -12.84 -15.59 -6.83
CA TYR A 127 -12.15 -16.88 -6.80
C TYR A 127 -12.53 -17.73 -5.58
N GLN A 128 -12.83 -17.12 -4.44
CA GLN A 128 -13.26 -17.82 -3.20
C GLN A 128 -14.46 -18.72 -3.43
N GLN A 129 -15.40 -18.33 -4.30
CA GLN A 129 -16.58 -19.15 -4.59
C GLN A 129 -16.23 -20.49 -5.28
N PHE A 130 -15.07 -20.59 -5.94
CA PHE A 130 -14.59 -21.82 -6.58
C PHE A 130 -13.76 -22.71 -5.65
N VAL A 131 -13.18 -22.14 -4.58
CA VAL A 131 -12.37 -22.87 -3.59
C VAL A 131 -13.25 -23.50 -2.49
N GLN A 132 -14.48 -23.02 -2.31
CA GLN A 132 -15.43 -23.54 -1.33
C GLN A 132 -16.16 -24.83 -1.76
N TYR A 133 -15.65 -25.55 -2.76
CA TYR A 133 -16.17 -26.83 -3.24
C TYR A 133 -15.15 -27.96 -3.06
#